data_AF-R5KC95-F1
#
_entry.id   AF-R5KC95-F1
#
_cell.length_a   1.000
_cell.length_b   1.000
_cell.length_c   1.000
_cell.angle_alpha   90.00
_cell.angle_beta   90.00
_cell.angle_gamma   90.00
#
_symmetry.space_group_name_H-M   'P 1'
#
loop_
_entity.id
_entity.type
_entity.pdbx_description
1 polymer ?
#
loop_
_entity_poly.entity_id
_entity_poly.type
_entity_poly.pdbx_seq_one_letter_code
_entity_poly.pdbx_strand_id
1 'polypeptide(L)'
;MLVPAIIYTLLNAGTAAAGGWGIPMATDIAFSLAIIYALGDRVPLAAKVFLTTLAIVDDLGAVVVIALFYTSEISLVNIAVGLAFLGVMFGANKMGVKNVTFYGILGICGVWTAFLMSGIHATIAAVLAAFVIPSDARLPEAEYLKRAARHLRRFADLKPNGVSTLEEEQVKVISNMMNDTRDAIPPSQRLEHAMHPFVSFVVMPVFALSNAGISFAGLDIQSVFSTNIASGVALGLLLGKPLGIVLSVMLLVRLGIARHTEALTMRRIIGLGFLASIGFTMSMFISTLAFTDGNMLMQAKLGIFAASILGGITGYVLLGTDGHDKHCRQAKTEDGAATGNNGGDNQLNHV
;
A
#
# COMPACT_ATOMS: atom_id res chain seq x y z
N MET A 1 -1.40 -14.87 -2.37
CA MET A 1 -0.39 -15.52 -1.49
C MET A 1 -0.18 -17.02 -1.70
N LEU A 2 -1.20 -17.89 -1.55
CA LEU A 2 -1.01 -19.36 -1.52
C LEU A 2 -0.48 -19.96 -2.84
N VAL A 3 -1.09 -19.60 -3.98
CA VAL A 3 -0.71 -20.16 -5.29
C VAL A 3 0.78 -19.92 -5.63
N PRO A 4 1.33 -18.70 -5.49
CA PRO A 4 2.78 -18.46 -5.63
C PRO A 4 3.65 -19.36 -4.75
N ALA A 5 3.30 -19.51 -3.47
CA ALA A 5 4.04 -20.33 -2.52
C ALA A 5 4.02 -21.82 -2.91
N ILE A 6 2.87 -22.32 -3.37
CA ILE A 6 2.72 -23.70 -3.85
C ILE A 6 3.61 -23.94 -5.08
N ILE A 7 3.61 -23.03 -6.05
CA ILE A 7 4.47 -23.17 -7.24
C ILE A 7 5.95 -23.24 -6.85
N TYR A 8 6.39 -22.38 -5.93
CA TYR A 8 7.76 -22.40 -5.45
C TYR A 8 8.12 -23.70 -4.74
N THR A 9 7.26 -24.14 -3.82
CA THR A 9 7.48 -25.36 -3.02
C THR A 9 7.51 -26.60 -3.90
N LEU A 10 6.65 -26.71 -4.92
CA LEU A 10 6.70 -27.84 -5.86
C LEU A 10 8.04 -27.97 -6.59
N LEU A 11 8.73 -26.86 -6.84
CA LEU A 11 10.03 -26.85 -7.53
C LEU A 11 11.22 -27.06 -6.59
N ASN A 12 11.08 -26.72 -5.31
CA ASN A 12 12.19 -26.71 -4.34
C ASN A 12 11.97 -27.66 -3.14
N ALA A 13 10.89 -28.45 -3.12
CA ALA A 13 10.60 -29.40 -2.06
C ALA A 13 11.74 -30.42 -1.91
N GLY A 14 12.12 -30.71 -0.67
CA GLY A 14 13.22 -31.64 -0.36
C GLY A 14 14.62 -31.10 -0.64
N THR A 15 14.77 -29.83 -1.06
CA THR A 15 16.08 -29.19 -1.26
C THR A 15 16.39 -28.21 -0.13
N ALA A 16 17.65 -27.79 -0.01
CA ALA A 16 18.05 -26.72 0.91
C ALA A 16 17.33 -25.37 0.65
N ALA A 17 16.76 -25.21 -0.54
CA ALA A 17 16.00 -24.01 -0.93
C ALA A 17 14.54 -24.00 -0.45
N ALA A 18 14.03 -25.07 0.16
CA ALA A 18 12.62 -25.18 0.55
C ALA A 18 12.14 -24.02 1.45
N GLY A 19 13.05 -23.43 2.25
CA GLY A 19 12.78 -22.26 3.09
C GLY A 19 12.40 -20.98 2.33
N GLY A 20 12.61 -20.89 1.01
CA GLY A 20 12.31 -19.71 0.21
C GLY A 20 10.85 -19.51 -0.21
N TRP A 21 9.91 -20.33 0.26
CA TRP A 21 8.53 -20.34 -0.21
C TRP A 21 7.76 -19.03 0.04
N GLY A 22 8.19 -18.23 1.01
CA GLY A 22 7.63 -16.91 1.30
C GLY A 22 7.98 -15.85 0.25
N ILE A 23 9.07 -16.04 -0.50
CA ILE A 23 9.62 -15.02 -1.42
C ILE A 23 8.58 -14.57 -2.47
N PRO A 24 7.93 -15.46 -3.24
CA PRO A 24 6.99 -15.05 -4.28
C PRO A 24 5.61 -14.63 -3.76
N MET A 25 5.43 -14.48 -2.44
CA MET A 25 4.14 -14.11 -1.85
C MET A 25 3.88 -12.60 -1.84
N ALA A 26 4.92 -11.78 -1.79
CA ALA A 26 4.78 -10.34 -1.59
C ALA A 26 4.62 -9.55 -2.89
N THR A 27 4.13 -8.32 -2.78
CA THR A 27 3.96 -7.39 -3.91
C THR A 27 4.53 -6.03 -3.54
N ASP A 28 5.34 -5.44 -4.41
CA ASP A 28 5.82 -4.08 -4.26
C ASP A 28 4.72 -3.08 -4.67
N ILE A 29 4.06 -2.52 -3.67
CA ILE A 29 2.99 -1.53 -3.84
C ILE A 29 3.47 -0.34 -4.66
N ALA A 30 4.67 0.19 -4.37
CA ALA A 30 5.13 1.45 -4.94
C ALA A 30 5.36 1.33 -6.45
N PHE A 31 6.06 0.28 -6.91
CA PHE A 31 6.28 0.07 -8.34
C PHE A 31 5.00 -0.32 -9.07
N SER A 32 4.17 -1.17 -8.47
CA SER A 32 2.90 -1.58 -9.07
C SER A 32 1.97 -0.39 -9.28
N LEU A 33 1.89 0.52 -8.29
CA LEU A 33 1.13 1.76 -8.41
C LEU A 33 1.79 2.76 -9.36
N ALA A 34 3.11 2.90 -9.37
CA ALA A 34 3.77 3.80 -10.34
C ALA A 34 3.39 3.45 -11.79
N ILE A 35 3.38 2.15 -12.13
CA ILE A 35 2.98 1.68 -13.47
C ILE A 35 1.48 1.90 -13.72
N ILE A 36 0.61 1.64 -12.74
CA ILE A 36 -0.84 1.85 -12.91
C ILE A 36 -1.20 3.33 -13.05
N TYR A 37 -0.48 4.23 -12.37
CA TYR A 37 -0.66 5.68 -12.48
C TYR A 37 -0.07 6.22 -13.79
N ALA A 38 1.01 5.63 -14.31
CA ALA A 38 1.54 5.97 -15.63
C ALA A 38 0.55 5.67 -16.78
N LEU A 39 -0.34 4.69 -16.60
CA LEU A 39 -1.44 4.42 -17.54
C LEU A 39 -2.57 5.46 -17.50
N GLY A 40 -2.54 6.40 -16.54
CA GLY A 40 -3.46 7.54 -16.45
C GLY A 40 -4.93 7.14 -16.35
N ASP A 41 -5.72 7.68 -17.28
CA ASP A 41 -7.18 7.50 -17.36
C ASP A 41 -7.60 6.20 -18.07
N ARG A 42 -6.64 5.43 -18.61
CA ARG A 42 -6.94 4.14 -19.24
C ARG A 42 -7.41 3.09 -18.22
N VAL A 43 -7.04 3.27 -16.96
CA VAL A 43 -7.35 2.36 -15.87
C VAL A 43 -8.32 3.03 -14.89
N PRO A 44 -9.52 2.47 -14.66
CA PRO A 44 -10.51 3.08 -13.78
C PRO A 44 -10.03 3.11 -12.33
N LEU A 45 -10.55 4.05 -11.54
CA LEU A 45 -10.22 4.18 -10.11
C LEU A 45 -10.44 2.88 -9.34
N ALA A 46 -11.51 2.14 -9.66
CA ALA A 46 -11.81 0.85 -9.04
C ALA A 46 -10.66 -0.16 -9.16
N ALA A 47 -9.93 -0.18 -10.28
CA ALA A 47 -8.78 -1.06 -10.48
C ALA A 47 -7.55 -0.60 -9.66
N LYS A 48 -7.35 0.72 -9.51
CA LYS A 48 -6.32 1.29 -8.65
C LYS A 48 -6.57 0.91 -7.19
N VAL A 49 -7.79 1.11 -6.71
CA VAL A 49 -8.20 0.73 -5.34
C VAL A 49 -8.09 -0.78 -5.11
N PHE A 50 -8.49 -1.60 -6.08
CA PHE A 50 -8.35 -3.05 -6.01
C PHE A 50 -6.89 -3.48 -5.81
N LEU A 51 -5.97 -2.97 -6.64
CA LEU A 51 -4.55 -3.32 -6.56
C LEU A 51 -3.93 -2.84 -5.25
N THR A 52 -4.21 -1.61 -4.82
CA THR A 52 -3.74 -1.09 -3.53
C THR A 52 -4.20 -1.97 -2.38
N THR A 53 -5.49 -2.34 -2.34
CA THR A 53 -6.05 -3.16 -1.27
C THR A 53 -5.43 -4.56 -1.26
N LEU A 54 -5.33 -5.19 -2.43
CA LEU A 54 -4.71 -6.51 -2.57
C LEU A 54 -3.27 -6.50 -2.07
N ALA A 55 -2.49 -5.49 -2.47
CA ALA A 55 -1.08 -5.44 -2.14
C ALA A 55 -0.85 -5.13 -0.65
N ILE A 56 -1.68 -4.28 -0.02
CA ILE A 56 -1.65 -4.07 1.44
C ILE A 56 -1.96 -5.38 2.20
N VAL A 57 -2.99 -6.12 1.77
CA VAL A 57 -3.36 -7.40 2.42
C VAL A 57 -2.28 -8.44 2.24
N ASP A 58 -1.71 -8.56 1.03
CA ASP A 58 -0.61 -9.49 0.75
C ASP A 58 0.63 -9.12 1.57
N ASP A 59 0.98 -7.83 1.74
CA ASP A 59 2.12 -7.42 2.56
C ASP A 59 1.88 -7.68 4.06
N LEU A 60 0.69 -7.39 4.59
CA LEU A 60 0.35 -7.71 5.97
C LEU A 60 0.39 -9.23 6.21
N GLY A 61 -0.11 -10.01 5.25
CA GLY A 61 -0.01 -11.47 5.29
C GLY A 61 1.43 -11.96 5.25
N ALA A 62 2.29 -11.33 4.45
CA ALA A 62 3.71 -11.67 4.38
C ALA A 62 4.42 -11.38 5.71
N VAL A 63 4.09 -10.26 6.36
CA VAL A 63 4.60 -9.94 7.72
C VAL A 63 4.22 -11.02 8.73
N VAL A 64 2.99 -11.54 8.68
CA VAL A 64 2.55 -12.65 9.55
C VAL A 64 3.33 -13.94 9.23
N VAL A 65 3.54 -14.25 7.95
CA VAL A 65 4.35 -15.41 7.54
C VAL A 65 5.79 -15.29 8.03
N ILE A 66 6.39 -14.11 7.92
CA ILE A 66 7.73 -13.79 8.44
C ILE A 66 7.80 -14.05 9.95
N ALA A 67 6.76 -13.63 10.70
CA ALA A 67 6.68 -13.82 12.14
C ALA A 67 6.64 -15.28 12.59
N LEU A 68 6.01 -16.14 11.79
CA LEU A 68 5.75 -17.53 12.20
C LEU A 68 6.82 -18.50 11.69
N PHE A 69 7.41 -18.23 10.53
CA PHE A 69 8.24 -19.21 9.83
C PHE A 69 9.71 -18.82 9.69
N TYR A 70 10.07 -17.55 9.89
CA TYR A 70 11.45 -17.07 9.70
C TYR A 70 12.08 -16.59 11.02
N THR A 71 11.38 -16.72 12.15
CA THR A 71 11.87 -16.27 13.46
C THR A 71 12.98 -17.17 14.00
N SER A 72 14.03 -16.55 14.53
CA SER A 72 15.19 -17.21 15.13
C SER A 72 15.01 -17.40 16.65
N GLU A 73 16.08 -17.76 17.37
CA GLU A 73 16.05 -18.05 18.81
C GLU A 73 15.27 -16.99 19.61
N ILE A 74 14.23 -17.44 20.30
CA ILE A 74 13.27 -16.55 20.96
C ILE A 74 13.72 -16.24 22.39
N SER A 75 14.01 -14.97 22.66
CA SER A 75 14.16 -14.48 24.04
C SER A 75 12.81 -14.04 24.61
N LEU A 76 12.22 -14.90 25.45
CA LEU A 76 10.95 -14.63 26.12
C LEU A 76 10.98 -13.35 26.97
N VAL A 77 12.12 -13.02 27.57
CA VAL A 77 12.29 -11.81 28.38
C VAL A 77 12.12 -10.56 27.51
N ASN A 78 12.77 -10.53 26.34
CA ASN A 78 12.71 -9.40 25.44
C ASN A 78 11.31 -9.25 24.82
N ILE A 79 10.63 -10.37 24.52
CA ILE A 79 9.21 -10.34 24.11
C ILE A 79 8.36 -9.74 25.22
N ALA A 80 8.53 -10.16 26.47
CA ALA A 80 7.74 -9.63 27.58
C ALA A 80 7.94 -8.11 27.76
N VAL A 81 9.17 -7.62 27.60
CA VAL A 81 9.47 -6.18 27.60
C VAL A 81 8.76 -5.46 26.45
N GLY A 82 8.83 -6.01 25.23
CA GLY A 82 8.16 -5.44 24.06
C GLY A 82 6.64 -5.39 24.23
N LEU A 83 6.04 -6.47 24.75
CA LEU A 83 4.61 -6.53 25.07
C LEU A 83 4.22 -5.57 26.20
N ALA A 84 5.10 -5.34 27.19
CA ALA A 84 4.85 -4.36 28.24
C ALA A 84 4.78 -2.93 27.66
N PHE A 85 5.72 -2.54 26.79
CA PHE A 85 5.66 -1.24 26.11
C PHE A 85 4.42 -1.12 25.23
N LEU A 86 4.07 -2.17 24.49
CA LEU A 86 2.85 -2.20 23.70
C LEU A 86 1.60 -2.07 24.58
N GLY A 87 1.58 -2.71 25.74
CA GLY A 87 0.53 -2.56 26.75
C GLY A 87 0.41 -1.13 27.29
N VAL A 88 1.53 -0.45 27.52
CA VAL A 88 1.55 0.98 27.90
C VAL A 88 0.97 1.84 26.79
N MET A 89 1.38 1.62 25.53
CA MET A 89 0.81 2.33 24.38
C MET A 89 -0.70 2.09 24.28
N PHE A 90 -1.15 0.85 24.44
CA PHE A 90 -2.57 0.49 24.37
C PHE A 90 -3.37 1.13 25.50
N GLY A 91 -2.83 1.12 26.72
CA GLY A 91 -3.42 1.81 27.87
C GLY A 91 -3.53 3.32 27.63
N ALA A 92 -2.49 3.96 27.10
CA ALA A 92 -2.49 5.37 26.76
C ALA A 92 -3.54 5.71 25.68
N ASN A 93 -3.70 4.86 24.67
CA ASN A 93 -4.74 5.03 23.64
C ASN A 93 -6.13 4.96 24.28
N LYS A 94 -6.38 3.95 25.12
CA LYS A 94 -7.65 3.83 25.84
C LYS A 94 -7.92 4.99 26.80
N MET A 95 -6.89 5.62 27.35
CA MET A 95 -6.98 6.85 28.17
C MET A 95 -7.13 8.13 27.34
N GLY A 96 -7.17 8.05 26.00
CA GLY A 96 -7.39 9.20 25.12
C GLY A 96 -6.13 10.01 24.82
N VAL A 97 -4.93 9.45 25.01
CA VAL A 97 -3.67 10.12 24.64
C VAL A 97 -3.53 10.12 23.12
N LYS A 98 -3.59 11.31 22.49
CA LYS A 98 -3.54 11.49 21.02
C LYS A 98 -2.22 12.07 20.49
N ASN A 99 -1.16 12.04 21.30
CA ASN A 99 0.14 12.54 20.91
C ASN A 99 0.92 11.51 20.09
N VAL A 100 1.06 11.72 18.77
CA VAL A 100 1.79 10.82 17.86
C VAL A 100 3.24 10.60 18.28
N THR A 101 3.92 11.63 18.79
CA THR A 101 5.33 11.53 19.20
C THR A 101 5.50 10.57 20.38
N PHE A 102 4.52 10.50 21.28
CA PHE A 102 4.53 9.54 22.39
C PHE A 102 4.54 8.10 21.87
N TYR A 103 3.64 7.76 20.94
CA TYR A 103 3.60 6.44 20.33
C TYR A 103 4.84 6.14 19.48
N GLY A 104 5.37 7.14 18.78
CA GLY A 104 6.59 7.00 17.99
C GLY A 104 7.80 6.63 18.86
N ILE A 105 7.98 7.31 19.99
CA ILE A 105 9.09 7.03 20.93
C ILE A 105 8.94 5.63 21.55
N LEU A 106 7.76 5.29 22.09
CA LEU A 106 7.55 3.96 22.67
C LEU A 106 7.62 2.84 21.62
N GLY A 107 7.12 3.09 20.42
CA GLY A 107 7.17 2.14 19.31
C GLY A 107 8.60 1.86 18.85
N ILE A 108 9.41 2.90 18.63
CA ILE A 108 10.79 2.77 18.12
C ILE A 108 11.76 2.33 19.24
N CYS A 109 11.77 3.01 20.38
CA CYS A 109 12.74 2.74 21.44
C CYS A 109 12.31 1.58 22.37
N GLY A 110 11.02 1.32 22.48
CA GLY A 110 10.47 0.26 23.32
C GLY A 110 10.20 -1.01 22.52
N VAL A 111 9.10 -1.01 21.76
CA VAL A 111 8.58 -2.22 21.10
C VAL A 111 9.56 -2.74 20.04
N TRP A 112 10.04 -1.89 19.14
CA TRP A 112 10.95 -2.26 18.05
C TRP A 112 12.31 -2.76 18.57
N THR A 113 12.94 -2.04 19.50
CA THR A 113 14.22 -2.47 20.09
C THR A 113 14.08 -3.78 20.86
N ALA A 114 13.00 -3.95 21.65
CA ALA A 114 12.77 -5.19 22.38
C ALA A 114 12.56 -6.37 21.44
N PHE A 115 11.77 -6.18 20.38
CA PHE A 115 11.54 -7.24 19.38
C PHE A 115 12.83 -7.59 18.62
N LEU A 116 13.61 -6.59 18.21
CA LEU A 116 14.91 -6.80 17.56
C LEU A 116 15.84 -7.69 18.40
N MET A 117 15.88 -7.47 19.72
CA MET A 117 16.69 -8.28 20.65
C MET A 117 16.04 -9.62 21.00
N SER A 118 14.77 -9.83 20.63
CA SER A 118 14.01 -11.03 20.98
C SER A 118 14.11 -12.19 19.99
N GLY A 119 14.71 -11.95 18.81
CA GLY A 119 14.70 -12.90 17.69
C GLY A 119 13.46 -12.79 16.79
N ILE A 120 12.41 -12.07 17.22
CA ILE A 120 11.28 -11.69 16.35
C ILE A 120 11.69 -10.54 15.42
N HIS A 121 11.23 -10.59 14.17
CA HIS A 121 11.49 -9.52 13.22
C HIS A 121 10.93 -8.17 13.66
N ALA A 122 11.79 -7.17 13.62
CA ALA A 122 11.46 -5.81 14.04
C ALA A 122 10.38 -5.15 13.13
N THR A 123 10.13 -5.68 11.94
CA THR A 123 9.02 -5.25 11.06
C THR A 123 7.64 -5.50 11.68
N ILE A 124 7.46 -6.63 12.39
CA ILE A 124 6.19 -6.95 13.07
C ILE A 124 5.96 -5.96 14.22
N ALA A 125 7.02 -5.61 14.93
CA ALA A 125 6.98 -4.63 16.02
C ALA A 125 6.44 -3.28 15.54
N ALA A 126 6.89 -2.81 14.37
CA ALA A 126 6.41 -1.57 13.76
C ALA A 126 4.92 -1.65 13.38
N VAL A 127 4.48 -2.76 12.79
CA VAL A 127 3.07 -2.98 12.44
C VAL A 127 2.19 -2.99 13.69
N LEU A 128 2.57 -3.75 14.72
CA LEU A 128 1.85 -3.80 15.99
C LEU A 128 1.79 -2.43 16.67
N ALA A 129 2.90 -1.70 16.72
CA ALA A 129 2.94 -0.34 17.25
C ALA A 129 1.99 0.60 16.48
N ALA A 130 1.94 0.50 15.15
CA ALA A 130 1.06 1.30 14.30
C ALA A 130 -0.43 1.02 14.57
N PHE A 131 -0.82 -0.24 14.77
CA PHE A 131 -2.20 -0.60 15.12
C PHE A 131 -2.68 -0.02 16.45
N VAL A 132 -1.76 0.34 17.35
CA VAL A 132 -2.07 0.94 18.65
C VAL A 132 -2.19 2.47 18.56
N ILE A 133 -1.75 3.10 17.47
CA ILE A 133 -1.89 4.55 17.29
C ILE A 133 -3.38 4.92 17.14
N PRO A 134 -3.87 5.96 17.83
CA PRO A 134 -5.28 6.35 17.76
C PRO A 134 -5.73 6.71 16.33
N SER A 135 -6.85 6.12 15.93
CA SER A 135 -7.49 6.34 14.62
C SER A 135 -8.78 7.16 14.70
N ASP A 136 -9.10 7.69 15.88
CA ASP A 136 -10.23 8.57 16.13
C ASP A 136 -9.78 10.03 16.30
N ALA A 137 -10.56 10.96 15.73
CA ALA A 137 -10.28 12.40 15.81
C ALA A 137 -10.41 12.93 17.25
N ARG A 138 -9.58 13.90 17.64
CA ARG A 138 -9.68 14.57 18.96
C ARG A 138 -10.93 15.43 19.05
N LEU A 139 -11.32 16.05 17.94
CA LEU A 139 -12.51 16.86 17.81
C LEU A 139 -13.54 16.12 16.95
N PRO A 140 -14.70 15.72 17.51
CA PRO A 140 -15.77 15.08 16.74
C PRO A 140 -16.32 16.00 15.65
N GLU A 141 -16.77 15.42 14.54
CA GLU A 141 -17.28 16.13 13.37
C GLU A 141 -18.34 17.19 13.72
N ALA A 142 -19.34 16.84 14.54
CA ALA A 142 -20.41 17.75 14.92
C ALA A 142 -19.91 19.00 15.68
N GLU A 143 -18.92 18.82 16.56
CA GLU A 143 -18.32 19.93 17.31
C GLU A 143 -17.37 20.75 16.42
N TYR A 144 -16.64 20.11 15.51
CA TYR A 144 -15.84 20.79 14.49
C TYR A 144 -16.71 21.71 13.61
N LEU A 145 -17.83 21.21 13.09
CA LEU A 145 -18.77 21.99 12.29
C LEU A 145 -19.29 23.23 13.04
N LYS A 146 -19.66 23.04 14.32
CA LYS A 146 -20.13 24.14 15.18
C LYS A 146 -19.04 25.20 15.42
N ARG A 147 -17.80 24.78 15.67
CA ARG A 147 -16.65 25.69 15.87
C ARG A 147 -16.26 26.40 14.59
N ALA A 148 -16.18 25.68 13.48
CA ALA A 148 -15.87 26.22 12.16
C ALA A 148 -16.88 27.30 11.75
N ALA A 149 -18.19 27.04 11.90
CA ALA A 149 -19.22 28.04 11.63
C ALA A 149 -19.08 29.29 12.52
N ARG A 150 -18.71 29.13 13.79
CA ARG A 150 -18.46 30.25 14.71
C ARG A 150 -17.22 31.07 14.30
N HIS A 151 -16.12 30.41 13.94
CA HIS A 151 -14.90 31.08 13.50
C HIS A 151 -15.12 31.83 12.18
N LEU A 152 -15.87 31.25 11.23
CA LEU A 152 -16.21 31.91 9.97
C LEU A 152 -17.08 33.16 10.18
N ARG A 153 -18.10 33.09 11.05
CA ARG A 153 -18.91 34.27 11.41
C ARG A 153 -18.04 35.34 12.06
N ARG A 154 -17.23 34.97 13.06
CA ARG A 154 -16.33 35.90 13.74
C ARG A 154 -15.35 36.54 12.76
N PHE A 155 -14.81 35.78 11.81
CA PHE A 155 -13.90 36.30 10.80
C PHE A 155 -14.60 37.30 9.86
N ALA A 156 -15.84 37.01 9.45
CA ALA A 156 -16.64 37.89 8.61
C ALA A 156 -17.00 39.22 9.30
N ASP A 157 -17.16 39.20 10.63
CA ASP A 157 -17.47 40.40 11.41
C ASP A 157 -16.23 41.30 11.66
N LEU A 158 -15.01 40.80 11.43
CA LEU A 158 -13.78 41.58 11.61
C LEU A 158 -13.59 42.58 10.45
N LYS A 159 -13.32 43.84 10.80
CA LYS A 159 -13.10 44.91 9.80
C LYS A 159 -11.86 44.61 8.95
N PRO A 160 -11.98 44.65 7.60
CA PRO A 160 -10.82 44.62 6.73
C PRO A 160 -9.99 45.89 6.91
N ASN A 161 -8.67 45.77 6.88
CA ASN A 161 -7.73 46.89 6.96
C ASN A 161 -7.37 47.50 5.60
N GLY A 162 -8.00 47.03 4.51
CA GLY A 162 -7.83 47.60 3.17
C GLY A 162 -6.46 47.34 2.51
N VAL A 163 -5.60 46.56 3.16
CA VAL A 163 -4.27 46.15 2.68
C VAL A 163 -4.18 44.62 2.64
N SER A 164 -3.12 44.08 2.01
CA SER A 164 -2.95 42.63 1.83
C SER A 164 -2.62 41.88 3.13
N THR A 165 -2.22 42.58 4.19
CA THR A 165 -1.82 41.98 5.47
C THR A 165 -3.01 41.75 6.39
N LEU A 166 -3.01 40.65 7.14
CA LEU A 166 -4.06 40.35 8.11
C LEU A 166 -3.81 41.06 9.45
N GLU A 167 -4.88 41.50 10.10
CA GLU A 167 -4.85 42.01 11.48
C GLU A 167 -4.59 40.88 12.50
N GLU A 168 -4.06 41.21 13.68
CA GLU A 168 -3.75 40.23 14.73
C GLU A 168 -4.97 39.39 15.14
N GLU A 169 -6.15 40.01 15.26
CA GLU A 169 -7.43 39.33 15.52
C GLU A 169 -7.78 38.31 14.42
N GLN A 170 -7.58 38.69 13.14
CA GLN A 170 -7.86 37.83 11.99
C GLN A 170 -6.89 36.62 11.97
N VAL A 171 -5.60 36.85 12.22
CA VAL A 171 -4.58 35.79 12.34
C VAL A 171 -4.93 34.83 13.47
N LYS A 172 -5.39 35.34 14.62
CA LYS A 172 -5.80 34.52 15.77
C LYS A 172 -7.00 33.62 15.44
N VAL A 173 -8.00 34.14 14.73
CA VAL A 173 -9.16 33.34 14.28
C VAL A 173 -8.72 32.23 13.32
N ILE A 174 -7.88 32.56 12.34
CA ILE A 174 -7.32 31.57 11.40
C ILE A 174 -6.50 30.51 12.14
N SER A 175 -5.63 30.91 13.07
CA SER A 175 -4.80 29.99 13.86
C SER A 175 -5.65 29.02 14.69
N ASN A 176 -6.73 29.51 15.31
CA ASN A 176 -7.66 28.65 16.05
C ASN A 176 -8.38 27.66 15.12
N MET A 177 -8.82 28.12 13.95
CA MET A 177 -9.45 27.28 12.94
C MET A 177 -8.49 26.20 12.42
N MET A 178 -7.21 26.52 12.22
CA MET A 178 -6.16 25.55 11.86
C MET A 178 -5.96 24.51 12.97
N ASN A 179 -5.95 24.92 14.24
CA ASN A 179 -5.81 24.00 15.38
C ASN A 179 -7.02 23.06 15.51
N ASP A 180 -8.24 23.60 15.42
CA ASP A 180 -9.47 22.79 15.44
C ASP A 180 -9.49 21.80 14.24
N THR A 181 -9.06 22.24 13.06
CA THR A 181 -8.96 21.38 11.87
C THR A 181 -7.93 20.28 12.07
N ARG A 182 -6.76 20.58 12.65
CA ARG A 182 -5.75 19.58 12.99
C ARG A 182 -6.28 18.55 13.99
N ASP A 183 -7.07 18.97 14.97
CA ASP A 183 -7.66 18.09 15.99
C ASP A 183 -8.83 17.25 15.43
N ALA A 184 -9.46 17.69 14.34
CA ALA A 184 -10.51 16.95 13.62
C ALA A 184 -9.95 15.84 12.72
N ILE A 185 -8.66 15.87 12.34
CA ILE A 185 -8.04 14.80 11.55
C ILE A 185 -7.44 13.75 12.50
N PRO A 186 -7.76 12.45 12.34
CA PRO A 186 -7.20 11.38 13.15
C PRO A 186 -5.66 11.38 13.22
N PRO A 187 -5.06 11.12 14.40
CA PRO A 187 -3.60 11.08 14.56
C PRO A 187 -2.89 10.10 13.62
N SER A 188 -3.44 8.90 13.43
CA SER A 188 -2.89 7.88 12.51
C SER A 188 -2.87 8.36 11.06
N GLN A 189 -3.97 8.95 10.58
CA GLN A 189 -4.05 9.50 9.22
C GLN A 189 -3.08 10.68 9.01
N ARG A 190 -2.93 11.55 10.02
CA ARG A 190 -1.93 12.63 9.98
C ARG A 190 -0.51 12.08 9.88
N LEU A 191 -0.20 11.02 10.63
CA LEU A 191 1.10 10.38 10.58
C LEU A 191 1.35 9.74 9.21
N GLU A 192 0.38 8.99 8.68
CA GLU A 192 0.47 8.37 7.35
C GLU A 192 0.79 9.41 6.27
N HIS A 193 0.03 10.51 6.22
CA HIS A 193 0.24 11.58 5.25
C HIS A 193 1.62 12.24 5.38
N ALA A 194 2.10 12.43 6.61
CA ALA A 194 3.42 12.98 6.87
C ALA A 194 4.57 12.02 6.50
N MET A 195 4.37 10.71 6.69
CA MET A 195 5.39 9.70 6.41
C MET A 195 5.45 9.31 4.93
N HIS A 196 4.34 9.34 4.21
CA HIS A 196 4.27 8.85 2.83
C HIS A 196 5.33 9.46 1.90
N PRO A 197 5.57 10.79 1.86
CA PRO A 197 6.62 11.35 1.01
C PRO A 197 8.03 10.87 1.40
N PHE A 198 8.32 10.84 2.70
CA PHE A 198 9.63 10.41 3.18
C PHE A 198 9.88 8.92 2.88
N VAL A 199 8.88 8.07 3.09
CA VAL A 199 8.98 6.63 2.82
C VAL A 199 9.14 6.39 1.32
N SER A 200 8.31 7.01 0.48
CA SER A 200 8.30 6.78 -0.96
C SER A 200 9.52 7.36 -1.68
N PHE A 201 10.06 8.50 -1.25
CA PHE A 201 11.17 9.17 -1.93
C PHE A 201 12.54 8.94 -1.28
N VAL A 202 12.60 8.49 -0.03
CA VAL A 202 13.88 8.24 0.67
C VAL A 202 14.01 6.78 1.07
N VAL A 203 13.11 6.25 1.88
CA VAL A 203 13.26 4.91 2.47
C VAL A 203 13.22 3.82 1.38
N MET A 204 12.21 3.84 0.51
CA MET A 204 12.05 2.84 -0.55
C MET A 204 13.21 2.86 -1.56
N PRO A 205 13.65 4.00 -2.12
CA PRO A 205 14.80 4.04 -3.01
C PRO A 205 16.11 3.60 -2.35
N VAL A 206 16.37 4.01 -1.11
CA VAL A 206 17.58 3.58 -0.39
C VAL A 206 17.53 2.08 -0.12
N PHE A 207 16.39 1.57 0.38
CA PHE A 207 16.19 0.14 0.61
C PHE A 207 16.38 -0.67 -0.66
N ALA A 208 15.76 -0.22 -1.76
CA ALA A 208 15.89 -0.82 -3.07
C ALA A 208 17.36 -0.84 -3.50
N LEU A 209 18.07 0.29 -3.48
CA LEU A 209 19.46 0.36 -3.91
C LEU A 209 20.39 -0.53 -3.07
N SER A 210 20.20 -0.56 -1.76
CA SER A 210 20.99 -1.40 -0.84
C SER A 210 20.79 -2.91 -1.07
N ASN A 211 19.58 -3.32 -1.47
CA ASN A 211 19.25 -4.74 -1.67
C ASN A 211 19.30 -5.20 -3.13
N ALA A 212 19.13 -4.28 -4.08
CA ALA A 212 19.11 -4.55 -5.52
C ALA A 212 20.49 -4.80 -6.11
N GLY A 213 21.58 -4.41 -5.41
CA GLY A 213 22.96 -4.55 -5.87
C GLY A 213 23.33 -6.01 -6.16
N ILE A 214 23.06 -6.47 -7.39
CA ILE A 214 23.53 -7.74 -7.92
C ILE A 214 24.88 -7.47 -8.57
N SER A 215 25.92 -8.12 -8.06
CA SER A 215 27.19 -8.17 -8.77
C SER A 215 27.03 -9.09 -9.97
N PHE A 216 26.94 -8.52 -11.17
CA PHE A 216 26.94 -9.30 -12.42
C PHE A 216 28.34 -9.81 -12.79
N ALA A 217 29.38 -9.37 -12.07
CA ALA A 217 30.74 -9.81 -12.30
C ALA A 217 30.91 -11.28 -11.85
N GLY A 218 31.20 -12.18 -12.81
CA GLY A 218 31.41 -13.60 -12.55
C GLY A 218 30.15 -14.47 -12.60
N LEU A 219 29.01 -13.95 -13.10
CA LEU A 219 27.80 -14.75 -13.30
C LEU A 219 27.99 -15.76 -14.43
N ASP A 220 28.12 -17.02 -14.07
CA ASP A 220 27.89 -18.12 -15.00
C ASP A 220 26.38 -18.37 -15.09
N ILE A 221 25.80 -18.25 -16.29
CA ILE A 221 24.37 -18.52 -16.50
C ILE A 221 24.03 -19.94 -16.05
N GLN A 222 24.97 -20.89 -16.16
CA GLN A 222 24.77 -22.24 -15.66
C GLN A 222 24.66 -22.30 -14.13
N SER A 223 25.38 -21.46 -13.39
CA SER A 223 25.28 -21.42 -11.92
C SER A 223 23.96 -20.79 -11.46
N VAL A 224 23.37 -19.86 -12.23
CA VAL A 224 22.06 -19.27 -11.94
C VAL A 224 20.93 -20.30 -12.04
N PHE A 225 21.00 -21.20 -13.02
CA PHE A 225 20.03 -22.27 -13.25
C PHE A 225 20.42 -23.60 -12.60
N SER A 226 21.52 -23.64 -11.82
CA SER A 226 21.96 -24.85 -11.13
C SER A 226 20.99 -25.31 -10.04
N THR A 227 20.22 -24.38 -9.47
CA THR A 227 19.16 -24.65 -8.52
C THR A 227 17.82 -24.15 -9.06
N ASN A 228 16.73 -24.65 -8.48
CA ASN A 228 15.37 -24.22 -8.83
C ASN A 228 14.94 -22.93 -8.11
N ILE A 229 15.87 -22.17 -7.51
CA ILE A 229 15.53 -20.96 -6.75
C ILE A 229 15.07 -19.85 -7.70
N ALA A 230 15.90 -19.50 -8.68
CA ALA A 230 15.60 -18.40 -9.60
C ALA A 230 14.31 -18.68 -10.40
N SER A 231 14.19 -19.89 -10.96
CA SER A 231 13.01 -20.34 -11.71
C SER A 231 11.78 -20.46 -10.81
N GLY A 232 11.93 -21.00 -9.59
CA GLY A 232 10.83 -21.13 -8.63
C GLY A 232 10.27 -19.79 -8.19
N VAL A 233 11.14 -18.82 -7.88
CA VAL A 233 10.70 -17.45 -7.55
C VAL A 233 10.06 -16.79 -8.76
N ALA A 234 10.69 -16.89 -9.93
CA ALA A 234 10.19 -16.24 -11.14
C ALA A 234 8.81 -16.77 -11.56
N LEU A 235 8.62 -18.10 -11.57
CA LEU A 235 7.33 -18.72 -11.90
C LEU A 235 6.29 -18.50 -10.82
N GLY A 236 6.69 -18.54 -9.54
CA GLY A 236 5.81 -18.24 -8.41
C GLY A 236 5.22 -16.83 -8.51
N LEU A 237 6.04 -15.83 -8.82
CA LEU A 237 5.58 -14.47 -9.05
C LEU A 237 4.81 -14.35 -10.37
N LEU A 238 5.44 -14.67 -11.50
CA LEU A 238 4.91 -14.36 -12.84
C LEU A 238 3.66 -15.17 -13.21
N LEU A 239 3.56 -16.43 -12.79
CA LEU A 239 2.38 -17.27 -13.05
C LEU A 239 1.50 -17.40 -11.81
N GLY A 240 2.10 -17.56 -10.64
CA GLY A 240 1.34 -17.80 -9.42
C GLY A 240 0.48 -16.63 -8.98
N LYS A 241 0.96 -15.38 -9.10
CA LYS A 241 0.17 -14.20 -8.70
C LYS A 241 -1.05 -14.00 -9.62
N PRO A 242 -0.91 -13.92 -10.96
CA PRO A 242 -2.07 -13.76 -11.82
C PRO A 242 -3.08 -14.90 -11.67
N LEU A 243 -2.61 -16.15 -11.65
CA LEU A 243 -3.48 -17.32 -11.47
C LEU A 243 -4.21 -17.29 -10.12
N GLY A 244 -3.48 -17.00 -9.04
CA GLY A 244 -4.06 -16.92 -7.70
C GLY A 244 -5.12 -15.83 -7.57
N ILE A 245 -4.90 -14.65 -8.17
CA ILE A 245 -5.83 -13.53 -8.14
C ILE A 245 -7.08 -13.85 -8.98
N VAL A 246 -6.90 -14.30 -10.23
CA VAL A 246 -8.01 -14.65 -11.13
C VAL A 246 -8.86 -15.76 -10.52
N LEU A 247 -8.24 -16.81 -9.99
CA LEU A 247 -8.94 -17.93 -9.36
C LEU A 247 -9.71 -17.48 -8.11
N SER A 248 -9.10 -16.65 -7.27
CA SER A 248 -9.77 -16.12 -6.07
C SER A 248 -10.97 -15.25 -6.43
N VAL A 249 -10.83 -14.35 -7.41
CA VAL A 249 -11.94 -13.52 -7.88
C VAL A 249 -13.05 -14.37 -8.48
N MET A 250 -12.72 -15.34 -9.34
CA MET A 250 -13.69 -16.25 -9.95
C MET A 250 -14.44 -17.06 -8.88
N LEU A 251 -13.73 -17.59 -7.89
CA LEU A 251 -14.32 -18.35 -6.79
C LEU A 251 -15.28 -17.49 -5.97
N LEU A 252 -14.87 -16.30 -5.55
CA LEU A 252 -15.69 -15.40 -4.73
C LEU A 252 -16.94 -14.90 -5.46
N VAL A 253 -16.85 -14.65 -6.76
CA VAL A 253 -18.01 -14.31 -7.60
C VAL A 253 -18.94 -15.51 -7.76
N ARG A 254 -18.39 -16.72 -7.96
CA ARG A 254 -19.18 -17.95 -8.12
C ARG A 254 -19.88 -18.38 -6.84
N LEU A 255 -19.29 -18.10 -5.68
CA LEU A 255 -19.88 -18.33 -4.36
C LEU A 255 -20.91 -17.25 -3.97
N GLY A 256 -21.10 -16.21 -4.79
CA GLY A 256 -22.03 -15.12 -4.51
C GLY A 256 -21.59 -14.16 -3.40
N ILE A 257 -20.34 -14.28 -2.92
CA ILE A 257 -19.76 -13.41 -1.88
C ILE A 257 -19.41 -12.05 -2.47
N ALA A 258 -18.89 -12.03 -3.70
CA ALA A 258 -18.50 -10.82 -4.41
C ALA A 258 -19.41 -10.55 -5.62
N ARG A 259 -19.70 -9.27 -5.88
CA ARG A 259 -20.41 -8.85 -7.09
C ARG A 259 -19.41 -8.52 -8.20
N HIS A 260 -19.73 -8.93 -9.43
CA HIS A 260 -18.99 -8.49 -10.60
C HIS A 260 -19.24 -7.00 -10.86
N THR A 261 -18.17 -6.23 -11.10
CA THR A 261 -18.25 -4.81 -11.44
C THR A 261 -17.80 -4.61 -12.87
N GLU A 262 -18.54 -3.85 -13.68
CA GLU A 262 -18.19 -3.58 -15.08
C GLU A 262 -16.81 -2.91 -15.26
N ALA A 263 -16.34 -2.21 -14.24
CA ALA A 263 -15.01 -1.61 -14.19
C ALA A 263 -13.87 -2.65 -14.14
N LEU A 264 -14.12 -3.88 -13.67
CA LEU A 264 -13.12 -4.94 -13.51
C LEU A 264 -13.41 -6.11 -14.46
N THR A 265 -13.11 -5.90 -15.74
CA THR A 265 -13.13 -6.98 -16.75
C THR A 265 -12.10 -8.05 -16.40
N MET A 266 -12.29 -9.29 -16.91
CA MET A 266 -11.30 -10.36 -16.72
C MET A 266 -9.91 -9.99 -17.25
N ARG A 267 -9.85 -9.21 -18.35
CA ARG A 267 -8.59 -8.69 -18.88
C ARG A 267 -7.90 -7.73 -17.93
N ARG A 268 -8.66 -6.81 -17.29
CA ARG A 268 -8.12 -5.95 -16.22
C ARG A 268 -7.66 -6.77 -15.03
N ILE A 269 -8.43 -7.75 -14.58
CA ILE A 269 -8.04 -8.61 -13.44
C ILE A 269 -6.73 -9.35 -13.74
N ILE A 270 -6.59 -9.93 -14.94
CA ILE A 270 -5.34 -10.58 -15.36
C ILE A 270 -4.19 -9.56 -15.39
N GLY A 271 -4.43 -8.36 -15.93
CA GLY A 271 -3.42 -7.30 -16.02
C GLY A 271 -2.96 -6.80 -14.65
N LEU A 272 -3.91 -6.60 -13.73
CA LEU A 272 -3.63 -6.30 -12.33
C LEU A 272 -2.89 -7.45 -11.64
N GLY A 273 -3.18 -8.70 -12.01
CA GLY A 273 -2.44 -9.86 -11.52
C GLY A 273 -0.97 -9.87 -11.93
N PHE A 274 -0.67 -9.47 -13.17
CA PHE A 274 0.70 -9.30 -13.65
C PHE A 274 1.41 -8.12 -12.98
N LEU A 275 0.73 -6.98 -12.75
CA LEU A 275 1.28 -5.90 -11.95
C LEU A 275 1.55 -6.35 -10.50
N ALA A 276 0.65 -7.13 -9.90
CA ALA A 276 0.84 -7.70 -8.56
C ALA A 276 1.99 -8.73 -8.50
N SER A 277 2.51 -9.19 -9.64
CA SER A 277 3.69 -10.06 -9.73
C SER A 277 5.01 -9.31 -9.50
N ILE A 278 4.97 -7.97 -9.47
CA ILE A 278 6.13 -7.14 -9.14
C ILE A 278 6.39 -7.30 -7.65
N GLY A 279 7.28 -8.23 -7.31
CA GLY A 279 7.62 -8.53 -5.92
C GLY A 279 8.74 -7.63 -5.36
N PHE A 280 9.57 -7.07 -6.25
CA PHE A 280 10.76 -6.26 -6.01
C PHE A 280 11.18 -6.09 -4.54
N THR A 281 10.90 -4.96 -3.88
CA THR A 281 11.44 -4.66 -2.55
C THR A 281 11.03 -5.68 -1.49
N MET A 282 9.74 -6.01 -1.39
CA MET A 282 9.25 -6.93 -0.36
C MET A 282 9.71 -8.38 -0.58
N SER A 283 9.80 -8.83 -1.84
CA SER A 283 10.35 -10.16 -2.16
C SER A 283 11.85 -10.23 -1.89
N MET A 284 12.60 -9.13 -2.13
CA MET A 284 14.02 -9.05 -1.78
C MET A 284 14.21 -9.03 -0.26
N PHE A 285 13.32 -8.37 0.48
CA PHE A 285 13.33 -8.41 1.93
C PHE A 285 13.13 -9.83 2.44
N ILE A 286 12.13 -10.56 1.92
CA ILE A 286 11.89 -11.94 2.34
C ILE A 286 13.07 -12.85 1.95
N SER A 287 13.75 -12.60 0.83
CA SER A 287 14.89 -13.44 0.44
C SER A 287 16.10 -13.30 1.36
N THR A 288 16.33 -12.12 1.97
CA THR A 288 17.39 -11.95 2.98
C THR A 288 17.05 -12.63 4.30
N LEU A 289 15.76 -12.85 4.59
CA LEU A 289 15.31 -13.61 5.75
C LEU A 289 15.33 -15.12 5.48
N ALA A 290 15.06 -15.53 4.24
CA ALA A 290 14.98 -16.93 3.86
C ALA A 290 16.34 -17.58 3.62
N PHE A 291 17.33 -16.83 3.15
CA PHE A 291 18.62 -17.37 2.75
C PHE A 291 19.79 -16.61 3.39
N THR A 292 20.67 -17.37 4.04
CA THR A 292 21.97 -16.88 4.54
C THR A 292 23.08 -17.05 3.52
N ASP A 293 22.92 -17.97 2.56
CA ASP A 293 23.88 -18.24 1.50
C ASP A 293 23.81 -17.17 0.39
N GLY A 294 24.96 -16.57 0.07
CA GLY A 294 25.05 -15.50 -0.91
C GLY A 294 24.66 -15.92 -2.34
N ASN A 295 24.93 -17.15 -2.73
CA ASN A 295 24.57 -17.67 -4.05
C ASN A 295 23.05 -17.90 -4.16
N MET A 296 22.43 -18.49 -3.13
CA MET A 296 20.97 -18.66 -3.07
C MET A 296 20.23 -17.31 -3.10
N LEU A 297 20.76 -16.33 -2.36
CA LEU A 297 20.23 -14.98 -2.30
C LEU A 297 20.36 -14.25 -3.64
N MET A 298 21.48 -14.43 -4.35
CA MET A 298 21.69 -13.92 -5.70
C MET A 298 20.69 -14.53 -6.70
N GLN A 299 20.52 -15.86 -6.68
CA GLN A 299 19.55 -16.57 -7.54
C GLN A 299 18.12 -16.10 -7.28
N ALA A 300 17.73 -15.95 -6.00
CA ALA A 300 16.43 -15.40 -5.64
C ALA A 300 16.22 -13.98 -6.18
N LYS A 301 17.20 -13.08 -5.99
CA LYS A 301 17.15 -11.71 -6.51
C LYS A 301 16.99 -11.69 -8.04
N LEU A 302 17.75 -12.52 -8.77
CA LEU A 302 17.62 -12.64 -10.23
C LEU A 302 16.21 -13.09 -10.65
N GLY A 303 15.64 -14.08 -9.96
CA GLY A 303 14.27 -14.53 -10.20
C GLY A 303 13.23 -13.43 -9.96
N ILE A 304 13.38 -12.66 -8.86
CA ILE A 304 12.51 -11.52 -8.54
C ILE A 304 12.59 -10.44 -9.63
N PHE A 305 13.80 -10.09 -10.09
CA PHE A 305 13.99 -9.10 -11.15
C PHE A 305 13.35 -9.53 -12.46
N ALA A 306 13.62 -10.77 -12.89
CA ALA A 306 13.06 -11.31 -14.13
C ALA A 306 11.53 -11.28 -14.11
N ALA A 307 10.90 -11.76 -13.02
CA ALA A 307 9.45 -11.73 -12.88
C ALA A 307 8.89 -10.32 -12.78
N SER A 308 9.56 -9.40 -12.07
CA SER A 308 9.09 -8.02 -11.91
C SER A 308 9.11 -7.25 -13.23
N ILE A 309 10.16 -7.43 -14.04
CA ILE A 309 10.26 -6.79 -15.37
C ILE A 309 9.19 -7.37 -16.31
N LEU A 310 9.12 -8.70 -16.42
CA LEU A 310 8.15 -9.36 -17.30
C LEU A 310 6.72 -9.06 -16.88
N GLY A 311 6.40 -9.20 -15.59
CA GLY A 311 5.08 -8.90 -15.03
C GLY A 311 4.69 -7.44 -15.21
N GLY A 312 5.62 -6.50 -14.99
CA GLY A 312 5.41 -5.07 -15.22
C GLY A 312 5.10 -4.75 -16.68
N ILE A 313 5.87 -5.30 -17.63
CA ILE A 313 5.65 -5.10 -19.07
C ILE A 313 4.33 -5.73 -19.50
N THR A 314 4.08 -6.99 -19.15
CA THR A 314 2.84 -7.70 -19.52
C THR A 314 1.61 -7.03 -18.92
N GLY A 315 1.66 -6.63 -17.65
CA GLY A 315 0.59 -5.90 -16.98
C GLY A 315 0.33 -4.55 -17.63
N TYR A 316 1.38 -3.78 -17.93
CA TYR A 316 1.28 -2.48 -18.61
C TYR A 316 0.63 -2.61 -19.99
N VAL A 317 1.09 -3.57 -20.81
CA VAL A 317 0.54 -3.78 -22.16
C VAL A 317 -0.92 -4.22 -22.08
N LEU A 318 -1.26 -5.18 -21.21
CA LEU A 318 -2.60 -5.74 -21.14
C LEU A 318 -3.64 -4.70 -20.67
N LEU A 319 -3.27 -3.85 -19.71
CA LEU A 319 -4.11 -2.76 -19.22
C LEU A 319 -4.14 -1.57 -20.19
N GLY A 320 -3.02 -1.25 -20.84
CA GLY A 320 -2.91 -0.13 -21.77
C GLY A 320 -3.63 -0.33 -23.09
N THR A 321 -3.95 -1.59 -23.44
CA THR A 321 -4.67 -1.99 -24.67
C THR A 321 -6.13 -2.36 -24.40
N ASP A 322 -6.61 -2.19 -23.16
CA ASP A 322 -8.02 -2.43 -22.83
C ASP A 322 -8.84 -1.21 -23.26
N GLY A 323 -9.72 -1.44 -24.24
CA GLY A 323 -10.29 -0.42 -25.12
C GLY A 323 -10.88 0.78 -24.39
N HIS A 324 -10.42 1.96 -24.80
CA HIS A 324 -10.91 3.29 -24.44
C HIS A 324 -12.31 3.61 -25.03
N ASP A 325 -13.01 2.63 -25.61
CA ASP A 325 -14.01 2.88 -26.65
C ASP A 325 -15.48 2.86 -26.22
N LYS A 326 -15.81 2.59 -24.95
CA LYS A 326 -17.22 2.51 -24.53
C LYS A 326 -17.64 3.54 -23.46
N HIS A 327 -16.83 3.79 -22.44
CA HIS A 327 -17.22 4.69 -21.34
C HIS A 327 -17.12 6.19 -21.67
N CYS A 328 -16.12 6.60 -22.46
CA CYS A 328 -15.99 8.01 -22.87
C CYS A 328 -17.09 8.43 -23.87
N ARG A 329 -17.68 7.47 -24.59
CA ARG A 329 -18.86 7.71 -25.43
C ARG A 329 -20.13 7.89 -24.59
N GLN A 330 -20.38 7.07 -23.57
CA GLN A 330 -21.58 7.24 -22.73
C GLN A 330 -21.60 8.57 -21.96
N ALA A 331 -20.49 8.97 -21.33
CA ALA A 331 -20.40 10.25 -20.63
C ALA A 331 -20.63 11.46 -21.56
N LYS A 332 -20.15 11.40 -22.81
CA LYS A 332 -20.41 12.45 -23.82
C LYS A 332 -21.83 12.42 -24.40
N THR A 333 -22.49 11.27 -24.40
CA THR A 333 -23.86 11.16 -24.95
C THR A 333 -24.89 11.66 -23.93
N GLU A 334 -24.64 11.50 -22.63
CA GLU A 334 -25.50 12.03 -21.56
C GLU A 334 -25.38 13.55 -21.42
N ASP A 335 -24.17 14.13 -21.50
CA ASP A 335 -23.98 15.59 -21.50
C ASP A 335 -24.47 16.26 -22.80
N GLY A 336 -24.36 15.56 -23.95
CA GLY A 336 -24.85 16.04 -25.24
C GLY A 336 -26.39 15.96 -25.39
N ALA A 337 -27.04 15.01 -24.71
CA ALA A 337 -28.50 14.90 -24.70
C ALA A 337 -29.16 15.93 -23.75
N ALA A 338 -28.50 16.29 -22.65
CA ALA A 338 -28.98 17.29 -21.70
C ALA A 338 -28.94 18.73 -22.23
N THR A 339 -28.14 19.00 -23.27
CA THR A 339 -27.95 20.34 -23.86
C THR A 339 -28.74 20.57 -25.16
N GLY A 340 -29.46 19.56 -25.67
CA GLY A 340 -30.08 19.59 -27.00
C GLY A 340 -31.58 19.92 -27.08
N ASN A 341 -32.28 20.22 -25.98
CA ASN A 341 -33.76 20.33 -26.00
C ASN A 341 -34.34 21.65 -25.43
N ASN A 342 -33.67 22.79 -25.67
CA ASN A 342 -34.20 24.13 -25.34
C ASN A 342 -34.26 25.06 -26.57
N GLY A 343 -34.73 24.53 -27.71
CA GLY A 343 -35.15 25.33 -28.86
C GLY A 343 -36.66 25.51 -28.86
N GLY A 344 -37.17 26.33 -27.92
CA GLY A 344 -38.59 26.67 -27.84
C GLY A 344 -38.94 27.86 -28.72
N ASP A 345 -39.75 27.60 -29.75
CA ASP A 345 -40.65 28.56 -30.37
C ASP A 345 -41.45 29.32 -29.30
N ASN A 346 -41.44 30.65 -29.33
CA ASN A 346 -42.68 31.41 -29.16
C ASN A 346 -42.59 32.81 -29.76
N GLN A 347 -43.29 33.00 -30.87
CA GLN A 347 -43.81 34.28 -31.32
C GLN A 347 -44.85 34.81 -30.30
N LEU A 348 -45.05 36.14 -30.30
CA LEU A 348 -46.24 36.96 -29.95
C LEU A 348 -45.77 38.21 -29.16
N ASN A 349 -45.64 39.39 -29.77
CA ASN A 349 -46.66 40.38 -30.18
C ASN A 349 -46.73 41.57 -29.21
N HIS A 350 -46.55 42.79 -29.76
CA HIS A 350 -47.07 44.14 -29.40
C HIS A 350 -47.39 44.43 -27.90
N VAL A 351 -46.87 45.52 -27.29
CA VAL A 351 -47.06 46.96 -27.60
C VAL A 351 -45.88 47.77 -27.09
#